data_AF-A0A1V4X6K5-F1
#
_entry.id   AF-A0A1V4X6K5-F1
#
_cell.length_a   1.000
_cell.length_b   1.000
_cell.length_c   1.000
_cell.angle_alpha   90.00
_cell.angle_beta   90.00
_cell.angle_gamma   90.00
#
_symmetry.space_group_name_H-M   'P 1'
#
loop_
_entity.id
_entity.type
_entity.pdbx_description
1 polymer ?
#
loop_
_entity_poly.entity_id
_entity_poly.type
_entity_poly.pdbx_seq_one_letter_code
_entity_poly.pdbx_strand_id
1 'polypeptide(L)'
;MKQAKIQTMAGEKITQIALGKLYPFKGNRTVGGVDAGAIAQLAKSIQELGVQVPAVVRERKEKGGKGSYEIIAGERRWRAAGIAGLSELPCVVRAVNAEEAELIRMVENMQREGIHPLDEAEGYARIGMARGIGLEELAESVGRSVSYVEQRLKLRYLIPPAKELLAKGKINAGQAVLIARLAPGAQKEVVEAGFFRDPEGVTIRELDEFIRENVMLDLGAAAFKKDDATLLPKVGSCQACSDRTGTQPSLFADIAKKDYCLRAECFQAKLDALLKRNQEELARSGKPYLQVMTEYHDTDQLAKLPKGSVKHFDWTECRQKDKGAVRCLVVDGPGRGRMTWGKKDEQSGYQPSPSEKAAADKRRRDVKTKRAVLLKIYDLVIAKLVNVLEKHELPIDVLQVIARHSWERLEDRHRVAMAKAGGWDKPKKGSAYGGNGWREQGLRMLPDLEQNQLFLFMAQAALIGTTDVNEYWPGDTKDLELAARALNIDMKAEEARIRKELKKKAKA
;
A
#
# COMPACT_ATOMS: atom_id res chain seq x y z
N MET A 1 32.11 12.64 -34.50
CA MET A 1 32.43 12.74 -33.06
C MET A 1 32.74 14.19 -32.72
N LYS A 2 31.78 14.94 -32.16
CA LYS A 2 32.00 16.26 -31.58
C LYS A 2 31.85 16.11 -30.07
N GLN A 3 32.96 16.18 -29.34
CA GLN A 3 32.95 16.18 -27.88
C GLN A 3 32.29 17.48 -27.39
N ALA A 4 31.20 17.37 -26.64
CA ALA A 4 30.69 18.47 -25.85
C ALA A 4 31.74 18.80 -24.78
N LYS A 5 32.51 19.86 -25.01
CA LYS A 5 33.42 20.42 -24.02
C LYS A 5 32.56 20.99 -22.88
N ILE A 6 32.49 20.26 -21.77
CA ILE A 6 32.21 20.88 -20.47
C ILE A 6 33.35 21.88 -20.26
N GLN A 7 33.06 23.17 -20.40
CA GLN A 7 33.99 24.22 -19.99
C GLN A 7 34.12 24.16 -18.47
N THR A 8 35.15 23.45 -18.01
CA THR A 8 35.69 23.61 -16.67
C THR A 8 36.14 25.07 -16.49
N MET A 9 35.83 25.62 -15.32
CA MET A 9 35.97 27.03 -14.96
C MET A 9 37.44 27.50 -14.96
N ALA A 10 37.85 28.16 -16.04
CA ALA A 10 39.07 28.96 -16.09
C ALA A 10 38.78 30.21 -16.93
N GLY A 11 38.49 31.35 -16.27
CA GLY A 11 38.38 32.66 -16.93
C GLY A 11 37.17 33.52 -16.58
N GLU A 12 36.20 33.06 -15.78
CA GLU A 12 35.08 33.92 -15.35
C GLU A 12 35.54 34.90 -14.24
N LYS A 13 35.38 36.21 -14.46
CA LYS A 13 35.78 37.26 -13.51
C LYS A 13 34.85 37.27 -12.29
N ILE A 14 35.37 36.89 -11.13
CA ILE A 14 34.66 37.00 -9.85
C ILE A 14 34.62 38.48 -9.45
N THR A 15 33.42 38.98 -9.16
CA THR A 15 33.16 40.36 -8.73
C THR A 15 32.45 40.34 -7.40
N GLN A 16 32.88 41.17 -6.45
CA GLN A 16 32.17 41.37 -5.18
C GLN A 16 30.97 42.28 -5.42
N ILE A 17 29.77 41.82 -5.07
CA ILE A 17 28.52 42.56 -5.27
C ILE A 17 27.85 42.76 -3.92
N ALA A 18 27.52 44.02 -3.60
CA ALA A 18 26.79 44.37 -2.39
C ALA A 18 25.46 43.61 -2.29
N LEU A 19 25.15 43.06 -1.11
CA LEU A 19 23.94 42.24 -0.92
C LEU A 19 22.65 42.98 -1.29
N GLY A 20 22.57 44.29 -1.03
CA GLY A 20 21.42 45.14 -1.37
C GLY A 20 21.22 45.38 -2.87
N LYS A 21 22.19 45.00 -3.71
CA LYS A 21 22.08 45.04 -5.18
C LYS A 21 21.69 43.68 -5.78
N LEU A 22 21.59 42.63 -4.96
CA LEU A 22 21.21 41.27 -5.36
C LEU A 22 19.74 41.03 -5.09
N TYR A 23 19.01 40.59 -6.12
CA TYR A 23 17.59 40.27 -6.05
C TYR A 23 17.35 38.80 -6.39
N PRO A 24 16.42 38.13 -5.68
CA PRO A 24 16.05 36.76 -6.02
C PRO A 24 15.27 36.73 -7.34
N PHE A 25 15.42 35.64 -8.10
CA PHE A 25 14.64 35.42 -9.31
C PHE A 25 13.17 35.12 -8.96
N LYS A 26 12.22 35.74 -9.67
CA LYS A 26 10.78 35.51 -9.46
C LYS A 26 10.38 34.05 -9.78
N GLY A 27 9.72 33.35 -8.85
CA GLY A 27 9.15 32.00 -9.08
C GLY A 27 9.72 30.86 -8.23
N ASN A 28 10.51 31.16 -7.19
CA ASN A 28 11.19 30.15 -6.38
C ASN A 28 10.31 29.53 -5.26
N ARG A 29 9.40 28.62 -5.62
CA ARG A 29 8.71 27.76 -4.64
C ARG A 29 8.91 26.30 -5.00
N THR A 30 9.93 25.68 -4.39
CA THR A 30 10.00 24.22 -4.26
C THR A 30 8.93 23.75 -3.27
N VAL A 31 8.34 22.60 -3.52
CA VAL A 31 7.51 21.91 -2.52
C VAL A 31 8.44 21.52 -1.36
N GLY A 32 8.17 22.02 -0.15
CA GLY A 32 9.02 21.82 1.04
C GLY A 32 9.68 23.09 1.59
N GLY A 33 9.61 24.22 0.86
CA GLY A 33 10.19 25.48 1.34
C GLY A 33 11.71 25.44 1.46
N VAL A 34 12.31 26.57 1.87
CA VAL A 34 13.75 26.65 2.12
C VAL A 34 13.99 26.37 3.59
N ASP A 35 14.69 25.27 3.91
CA ASP A 35 14.98 24.86 5.29
C ASP A 35 15.80 25.94 6.02
N ALA A 36 15.19 26.54 7.05
CA ALA A 36 15.79 27.58 7.87
C ALA A 36 17.00 27.06 8.68
N GLY A 37 16.98 25.80 9.11
CA GLY A 37 18.09 25.18 9.84
C GLY A 37 19.33 25.03 8.96
N ALA A 38 19.15 24.56 7.72
CA ALA A 38 20.23 24.42 6.75
C ALA A 38 20.83 25.78 6.31
N ILE A 39 20.04 26.87 6.32
CA ILE A 39 20.57 28.22 6.09
C ILE A 39 21.41 28.68 7.28
N ALA A 40 20.96 28.48 8.52
CA ALA A 40 21.68 28.90 9.71
C ALA A 40 23.04 28.17 9.85
N GLN A 41 23.08 26.88 9.52
CA GLN A 41 24.34 26.12 9.50
C GLN A 41 25.29 26.65 8.41
N LEU A 42 24.77 26.95 7.22
CA LEU A 42 25.55 27.56 6.15
C LEU A 42 26.07 28.95 6.53
N ALA A 43 25.28 29.75 7.28
CA ALA A 43 25.70 31.05 7.77
C ALA A 43 26.89 30.94 8.74
N LYS A 44 26.88 29.98 9.68
CA LYS A 44 28.04 29.70 10.55
C LYS A 44 29.29 29.34 9.75
N SER A 45 29.15 28.43 8.77
CA SER A 45 30.26 28.05 7.90
C SER A 45 30.81 29.23 7.09
N ILE A 46 29.94 30.13 6.61
CA ILE A 46 30.35 31.35 5.91
C ILE A 46 31.07 32.33 6.86
N GLN A 47 30.71 32.40 8.14
CA GLN A 47 31.43 33.22 9.12
C GLN A 47 32.85 32.69 9.38
N GLU A 48 33.03 31.37 9.44
CA GLU A 48 34.32 30.73 9.74
C GLU A 48 35.26 30.67 8.54
N LEU A 49 34.74 30.33 7.36
CA LEU A 49 35.55 29.99 6.18
C LEU A 49 35.34 30.95 5.00
N GLY A 50 34.40 31.90 5.11
CA GLY A 50 33.99 32.74 3.98
C GLY A 50 33.20 31.97 2.91
N VAL A 51 32.86 32.67 1.82
CA VAL A 51 32.10 32.08 0.71
C VAL A 51 33.06 31.39 -0.26
N GLN A 52 33.08 30.06 -0.23
CA GLN A 52 33.99 29.23 -1.03
C GLN A 52 33.62 29.15 -2.52
N VAL A 53 32.31 29.16 -2.83
CA VAL A 53 31.80 29.08 -4.21
C VAL A 53 31.05 30.37 -4.53
N PRO A 54 31.41 31.12 -5.59
CA PRO A 54 30.73 32.36 -5.96
C PRO A 54 29.31 32.10 -6.48
N ALA A 55 28.39 33.04 -6.22
CA ALA A 55 27.02 32.98 -6.76
C ALA A 55 27.02 33.34 -8.25
N VAL A 56 26.03 32.84 -9.01
CA VAL A 56 25.90 33.19 -10.44
C VAL A 56 24.76 34.17 -10.59
N VAL A 57 25.02 35.31 -11.23
CA VAL A 57 24.08 36.41 -11.36
C VAL A 57 24.02 36.93 -12.80
N ARG A 58 22.94 37.64 -13.13
CA ARG A 58 22.85 38.46 -14.34
C ARG A 58 22.52 39.91 -14.00
N GLU A 59 22.82 40.82 -14.91
CA GLU A 59 22.37 42.20 -14.79
C GLU A 59 20.85 42.30 -15.00
N ARG A 60 20.17 43.03 -14.10
CA ARG A 60 18.75 43.31 -14.22
C ARG A 60 18.55 44.54 -15.08
N LYS A 61 17.81 44.41 -16.18
CA LYS A 61 17.51 45.51 -17.13
C LYS A 61 16.24 46.33 -16.78
N GLU A 62 15.51 45.97 -15.73
CA GLU A 62 14.27 46.66 -15.36
C GLU A 62 14.52 48.04 -14.69
N LYS A 63 13.53 48.94 -14.80
CA LYS A 63 13.53 50.35 -14.36
C LYS A 63 13.80 50.49 -12.85
N GLY A 64 15.06 50.47 -12.43
CA GLY A 64 15.45 50.56 -11.01
C GLY A 64 16.96 50.44 -10.80
N GLY A 65 17.73 51.32 -11.46
CA GLY A 65 19.16 51.55 -11.20
C GLY A 65 20.12 50.66 -11.99
N LYS A 66 21.03 51.30 -12.75
CA LYS A 66 22.25 50.64 -13.27
C LYS A 66 22.98 49.96 -12.10
N GLY A 67 23.38 48.69 -12.27
CA GLY A 67 24.15 47.94 -11.27
C GLY A 67 23.34 47.08 -10.29
N SER A 68 22.07 46.77 -10.59
CA SER A 68 21.30 45.74 -9.88
C SER A 68 21.43 44.38 -10.57
N TYR A 69 21.51 43.31 -9.79
CA TYR A 69 21.75 41.95 -10.27
C TYR A 69 20.64 41.01 -9.81
N GLU A 70 20.29 40.04 -10.66
CA GLU A 70 19.36 38.95 -10.32
C GLU A 70 20.13 37.65 -10.15
N ILE A 71 19.85 36.93 -9.07
CA ILE A 71 20.52 35.68 -8.71
C ILE A 71 19.97 34.54 -9.58
N ILE A 72 20.84 33.93 -10.39
CA ILE A 72 20.53 32.74 -11.18
C ILE A 72 20.71 31.49 -10.32
N ALA A 73 21.84 31.41 -9.60
CA ALA A 73 22.18 30.29 -8.73
C ALA A 73 22.89 30.76 -7.45
N GLY A 74 22.60 30.11 -6.32
CA GLY A 74 23.21 30.43 -5.03
C GLY A 74 22.35 31.26 -4.07
N GLU A 75 21.03 31.23 -4.20
CA GLU A 75 20.13 31.99 -3.32
C GLU A 75 20.31 31.66 -1.83
N ARG A 76 20.57 30.38 -1.49
CA ARG A 76 20.88 29.97 -0.11
C ARG A 76 22.14 30.65 0.43
N ARG A 77 23.16 30.85 -0.41
CA ARG A 77 24.41 31.54 -0.05
C ARG A 77 24.17 33.03 0.16
N TRP A 78 23.36 33.67 -0.68
CA TRP A 78 22.96 35.07 -0.50
C TRP A 78 22.20 35.29 0.82
N ARG A 79 21.22 34.42 1.13
CA ARG A 79 20.49 34.48 2.41
C ARG A 79 21.40 34.23 3.62
N ALA A 80 22.28 33.23 3.53
CA ALA A 80 23.22 32.89 4.59
C ALA A 80 24.28 33.98 4.80
N ALA A 81 24.74 34.65 3.74
CA ALA A 81 25.67 35.78 3.80
C ALA A 81 25.06 36.98 4.55
N GLY A 82 23.77 37.25 4.34
CA GLY A 82 23.04 38.26 5.11
C GLY A 82 22.96 37.94 6.60
N ILE A 83 22.72 36.67 6.97
CA ILE A 83 22.70 36.21 8.37
C ILE A 83 24.12 36.24 8.97
N ALA A 84 25.13 35.90 8.18
CA ALA A 84 26.53 35.93 8.58
C ALA A 84 27.09 37.34 8.80
N GLY A 85 26.37 38.39 8.36
CA GLY A 85 26.77 39.79 8.51
C GLY A 85 27.71 40.29 7.41
N LEU A 86 27.80 39.61 6.27
CA LEU A 86 28.61 40.06 5.13
C LEU A 86 27.94 41.25 4.43
N SER A 87 28.73 42.23 3.99
CA SER A 87 28.25 43.37 3.18
C SER A 87 28.17 43.04 1.68
N GLU A 88 29.03 42.12 1.21
CA GLU A 88 29.22 41.76 -0.19
C GLU A 88 29.26 40.24 -0.37
N LEU A 89 28.87 39.78 -1.57
CA LEU A 89 28.90 38.38 -1.97
C LEU A 89 29.76 38.21 -3.23
N PRO A 90 30.69 37.25 -3.27
CA PRO A 90 31.44 36.97 -4.48
C PRO A 90 30.52 36.36 -5.53
N CYS A 91 30.47 36.97 -6.71
CA CYS A 91 29.55 36.61 -7.78
C CYS A 91 30.27 36.51 -9.13
N VAL A 92 29.77 35.63 -9.98
CA VAL A 92 30.09 35.59 -11.41
C VAL A 92 28.92 36.19 -12.18
N VAL A 93 29.19 37.25 -12.95
CA VAL A 93 28.19 37.92 -13.78
C VAL A 93 28.16 37.27 -15.16
N ARG A 94 27.02 36.69 -15.53
CA ARG A 94 26.77 36.13 -16.86
C ARG A 94 25.87 37.04 -17.67
N ALA A 95 26.28 37.30 -18.92
CA ALA A 95 25.49 38.05 -19.89
C ALA A 95 24.44 37.15 -20.55
N VAL A 96 23.38 36.84 -19.82
CA VAL A 96 22.25 36.02 -20.28
C VAL A 96 20.93 36.78 -20.17
N ASN A 97 20.00 36.51 -21.08
CA ASN A 97 18.67 37.09 -21.04
C ASN A 97 17.79 36.42 -19.94
N ALA A 98 16.51 36.83 -19.82
CA ALA A 98 15.64 36.33 -18.74
C ALA A 98 15.27 34.86 -18.91
N GLU A 99 15.02 34.45 -20.14
CA GLU A 99 14.62 33.10 -20.51
C GLU A 99 15.80 32.13 -20.35
N GLU A 100 16.98 32.53 -20.82
CA GLU A 100 18.23 31.77 -20.65
C GLU A 100 18.60 31.60 -19.17
N ALA A 101 18.46 32.66 -18.37
CA ALA A 101 18.70 32.61 -16.94
C ALA A 101 17.71 31.69 -16.21
N GLU A 102 16.44 31.71 -16.63
CA GLU A 102 15.43 30.79 -16.13
C GLU A 102 15.76 29.34 -16.48
N LEU A 103 16.16 29.06 -17.72
CA LEU A 103 16.57 27.74 -18.17
C LEU A 103 17.79 27.21 -17.41
N ILE A 104 18.84 28.02 -17.25
CA ILE A 104 20.04 27.66 -16.48
C ILE A 104 19.64 27.29 -15.04
N ARG A 105 18.75 28.08 -14.44
CA ARG A 105 18.25 27.81 -13.08
C ARG A 105 17.44 26.52 -13.01
N MET A 106 16.57 26.27 -14.00
CA MET A 106 15.79 25.03 -14.05
C MET A 106 16.70 23.81 -14.14
N VAL A 107 17.70 23.82 -15.04
CA VAL A 107 18.64 22.72 -15.23
C VAL A 107 19.49 22.47 -13.98
N GLU A 108 20.04 23.53 -13.36
CA GLU A 108 20.82 23.40 -12.11
C GLU A 108 19.96 22.83 -10.98
N ASN A 109 18.73 23.33 -10.83
CA ASN A 109 17.80 22.78 -9.85
C ASN A 109 17.51 21.31 -10.09
N MET A 110 17.41 20.86 -11.35
CA MET A 110 17.18 19.47 -11.75
C MET A 110 18.39 18.54 -11.54
N GLN A 111 19.59 19.08 -11.38
CA GLN A 111 20.81 18.32 -11.13
C GLN A 111 21.07 18.08 -9.63
N ARG A 112 20.23 18.61 -8.75
CA ARG A 112 20.35 18.39 -7.31
C ARG A 112 20.10 16.93 -6.95
N GLU A 113 20.89 16.41 -6.01
CA GLU A 113 20.62 15.09 -5.43
C GLU A 113 19.33 15.14 -4.59
N GLY A 114 18.54 14.06 -4.68
CA GLY A 114 17.34 13.89 -3.86
C GLY A 114 16.12 14.73 -4.28
N ILE A 115 16.04 15.21 -5.52
CA ILE A 115 14.81 15.85 -6.04
C ILE A 115 13.66 14.83 -6.04
N HIS A 116 12.49 15.28 -5.61
CA HIS A 116 11.31 14.44 -5.61
C HIS A 116 10.86 14.12 -7.06
N PRO A 117 10.47 12.88 -7.39
CA PRO A 117 10.13 12.49 -8.77
C PRO A 117 9.03 13.34 -9.44
N LEU A 118 8.08 13.88 -8.66
CA LEU A 118 7.06 14.80 -9.19
C LEU A 118 7.64 16.15 -9.60
N ASP A 119 8.65 16.64 -8.88
CA ASP A 119 9.34 17.89 -9.22
C ASP A 119 10.23 17.70 -10.45
N GLU A 120 10.89 16.54 -10.57
CA GLU A 120 11.61 16.17 -11.81
C GLU A 120 10.65 16.15 -13.01
N ALA A 121 9.48 15.54 -12.86
CA ALA A 121 8.49 15.44 -13.93
C ALA A 121 8.04 16.82 -14.44
N GLU A 122 7.74 17.73 -13.52
CA GLU A 122 7.31 19.09 -13.85
C GLU A 122 8.48 19.94 -14.38
N GLY A 123 9.67 19.81 -13.80
CA GLY A 123 10.88 20.50 -14.25
C GLY A 123 11.28 20.10 -15.68
N TYR A 124 11.27 18.81 -16.00
CA TYR A 124 11.55 18.31 -17.34
C TYR A 124 10.54 18.82 -18.36
N ALA A 125 9.24 18.82 -18.01
CA ALA A 125 8.21 19.34 -18.90
C ALA A 125 8.41 20.84 -19.19
N ARG A 126 8.76 21.64 -18.17
CA ARG A 126 9.05 23.07 -18.34
C ARG A 126 10.28 23.32 -19.19
N ILE A 127 11.38 22.61 -18.96
CA ILE A 127 12.62 22.74 -19.75
C ILE A 127 12.34 22.38 -21.22
N GLY A 128 11.65 21.26 -21.46
CA GLY A 128 11.27 20.82 -22.80
C GLY A 128 10.41 21.85 -23.54
N MET A 129 9.37 22.38 -22.88
CA MET A 129 8.49 23.41 -23.45
C MET A 129 9.22 24.74 -23.70
N ALA A 130 10.05 25.19 -22.76
CA ALA A 130 10.77 26.46 -22.87
C ALA A 130 11.85 26.45 -23.96
N ARG A 131 12.49 25.29 -24.21
CA ARG A 131 13.50 25.17 -25.27
C ARG A 131 12.94 24.69 -26.61
N GLY A 132 11.72 24.14 -26.64
CA GLY A 132 11.14 23.52 -27.84
C GLY A 132 11.90 22.27 -28.29
N ILE A 133 12.46 21.51 -27.35
CA ILE A 133 13.37 20.39 -27.64
C ILE A 133 12.67 19.02 -27.49
N GLY A 134 13.18 18.04 -28.23
CA GLY A 134 12.75 16.64 -28.13
C GLY A 134 13.26 15.93 -26.86
N LEU A 135 12.83 14.69 -26.67
CA LEU A 135 13.14 13.90 -25.48
C LEU A 135 14.64 13.58 -25.35
N GLU A 136 15.30 13.32 -26.48
CA GLU A 136 16.73 12.99 -26.57
C GLU A 136 17.61 14.16 -26.14
N GLU A 137 17.35 15.35 -26.66
CA GLU A 137 18.09 16.57 -26.31
C GLU A 137 17.80 17.00 -24.87
N LEU A 138 16.57 16.81 -24.40
CA LEU A 138 16.21 17.05 -23.01
C LEU A 138 17.03 16.14 -22.08
N ALA A 139 17.11 14.84 -22.39
CA ALA A 139 17.88 13.86 -21.63
C ALA A 139 19.38 14.20 -21.58
N GLU A 140 19.97 14.60 -22.71
CA GLU A 140 21.35 15.08 -22.77
C GLU A 140 21.55 16.32 -21.88
N SER A 141 20.64 17.29 -21.94
CA SER A 141 20.76 18.53 -21.17
C SER A 141 20.69 18.36 -19.65
N VAL A 142 19.97 17.34 -19.17
CA VAL A 142 19.84 17.05 -17.74
C VAL A 142 20.77 15.92 -17.27
N GLY A 143 21.57 15.34 -18.18
CA GLY A 143 22.53 14.28 -17.86
C GLY A 143 21.89 12.96 -17.43
N ARG A 144 20.72 12.62 -17.98
CA ARG A 144 19.98 11.37 -17.67
C ARG A 144 19.73 10.56 -18.94
N SER A 145 19.35 9.29 -18.79
CA SER A 145 18.95 8.49 -19.95
C SER A 145 17.59 8.94 -20.49
N VAL A 146 17.37 8.77 -21.79
CA VAL A 146 16.09 9.03 -22.46
C VAL A 146 14.94 8.33 -21.72
N SER A 147 15.14 7.05 -21.38
CA SER A 147 14.14 6.26 -20.64
C SER A 147 13.83 6.83 -19.25
N TYR A 148 14.83 7.36 -18.53
CA TYR A 148 14.61 7.98 -17.23
C TYR A 148 13.73 9.22 -17.35
N VAL A 149 14.06 10.11 -18.29
CA VAL A 149 13.28 11.34 -18.53
C VAL A 149 11.85 11.00 -18.97
N GLU A 150 11.69 10.03 -19.85
CA GLU A 150 10.38 9.54 -20.31
C GLU A 150 9.52 9.06 -19.13
N GLN A 151 10.08 8.20 -18.26
CA GLN A 151 9.39 7.67 -17.09
C GLN A 151 9.00 8.77 -16.11
N ARG A 152 9.86 9.77 -15.89
CA ARG A 152 9.52 10.92 -15.04
C ARG A 152 8.41 11.76 -15.64
N LEU A 153 8.47 12.07 -16.93
CA LEU A 153 7.40 12.81 -17.61
C LEU A 153 6.04 12.11 -17.51
N LYS A 154 6.02 10.76 -17.51
CA LYS A 154 4.78 9.98 -17.31
C LYS A 154 4.08 10.29 -15.98
N LEU A 155 4.82 10.61 -14.91
CA LEU A 155 4.24 10.91 -13.59
C LEU A 155 3.28 12.11 -13.60
N ARG A 156 3.35 12.98 -14.62
CA ARG A 156 2.40 14.10 -14.79
C ARG A 156 0.96 13.61 -15.00
N TYR A 157 0.78 12.42 -15.57
CA TYR A 157 -0.52 11.78 -15.84
C TYR A 157 -1.15 11.11 -14.61
N LEU A 158 -0.48 11.14 -13.45
CA LEU A 158 -1.09 10.65 -12.22
C LEU A 158 -2.29 11.51 -11.79
N ILE A 159 -3.36 10.84 -11.38
CA ILE A 159 -4.50 11.48 -10.71
C ILE A 159 -4.08 12.05 -9.35
N PRO A 160 -4.78 13.08 -8.81
CA PRO A 160 -4.40 13.72 -7.55
C PRO A 160 -4.20 12.75 -6.38
N PRO A 161 -5.05 11.73 -6.14
CA PRO A 161 -4.81 10.75 -5.09
C PRO A 161 -3.50 9.97 -5.25
N ALA A 162 -3.13 9.59 -6.47
CA ALA A 162 -1.88 8.86 -6.72
C ALA A 162 -0.64 9.77 -6.57
N LYS A 163 -0.75 11.05 -6.95
CA LYS A 163 0.30 12.05 -6.67
C LYS A 163 0.52 12.22 -5.17
N GLU A 164 -0.55 12.24 -4.39
CA GLU A 164 -0.47 12.35 -2.93
C GLU A 164 0.20 11.13 -2.30
N LEU A 165 -0.09 9.92 -2.77
CA LEU A 165 0.60 8.71 -2.31
C LEU A 165 2.11 8.78 -2.58
N LEU A 166 2.52 9.25 -3.76
CA LEU A 166 3.93 9.41 -4.10
C LEU A 166 4.59 10.49 -3.23
N ALA A 167 3.93 11.64 -3.06
CA ALA A 167 4.43 12.73 -2.22
C ALA A 167 4.60 12.33 -0.75
N LYS A 168 3.72 11.45 -0.24
CA LYS A 168 3.80 10.89 1.12
C LYS A 168 4.79 9.72 1.25
N GLY A 169 5.45 9.32 0.16
CA GLY A 169 6.36 8.17 0.14
C GLY A 169 5.66 6.81 0.33
N LYS A 170 4.33 6.75 0.16
CA LYS A 170 3.56 5.50 0.24
C LYS A 170 3.73 4.61 -0.98
N ILE A 171 4.11 5.21 -2.10
CA ILE A 171 4.55 4.51 -3.30
C ILE A 171 5.88 5.08 -3.76
N ASN A 172 6.72 4.22 -4.35
CA ASN A 172 7.97 4.66 -4.96
C ASN A 172 7.75 5.09 -6.44
N ALA A 173 8.78 5.67 -7.04
CA ALA A 173 8.70 6.17 -8.41
C ALA A 173 8.40 5.06 -9.45
N GLY A 174 8.88 3.83 -9.25
CA GLY A 174 8.61 2.71 -10.15
C GLY A 174 7.13 2.31 -10.16
N GLN A 175 6.54 2.20 -8.97
CA GLN A 175 5.10 1.95 -8.80
C GLN A 175 4.27 3.08 -9.40
N ALA A 176 4.67 4.31 -9.14
CA ALA A 176 3.99 5.49 -9.68
C ALA A 176 4.03 5.51 -11.22
N VAL A 177 5.14 5.08 -11.85
CA VAL A 177 5.22 4.94 -13.31
C VAL A 177 4.26 3.87 -13.83
N LEU A 178 4.08 2.74 -13.14
CA LEU A 178 3.09 1.73 -13.53
C LEU A 178 1.67 2.29 -13.48
N ILE A 179 1.31 2.97 -12.40
CA ILE A 179 -0.02 3.58 -12.24
C ILE A 179 -0.25 4.68 -13.29
N ALA A 180 0.76 5.51 -13.56
CA ALA A 180 0.65 6.62 -14.51
C ALA A 180 0.36 6.19 -15.96
N ARG A 181 0.61 4.93 -16.32
CA ARG A 181 0.28 4.37 -17.66
C ARG A 181 -1.20 4.06 -17.82
N LEU A 182 -1.97 4.01 -16.73
CA LEU A 182 -3.37 3.65 -16.73
C LEU A 182 -4.27 4.87 -17.00
N ALA A 183 -5.45 4.62 -17.57
CA ALA A 183 -6.49 5.64 -17.69
C ALA A 183 -6.94 6.14 -16.29
N PRO A 184 -7.45 7.37 -16.15
CA PRO A 184 -7.80 7.93 -14.83
C PRO A 184 -8.75 7.08 -13.98
N GLY A 185 -9.74 6.42 -14.60
CA GLY A 185 -10.65 5.52 -13.87
C GLY A 185 -9.94 4.28 -13.32
N ALA A 186 -9.06 3.67 -14.12
CA ALA A 186 -8.21 2.56 -13.72
C ALA A 186 -7.20 2.95 -12.63
N GLN A 187 -6.62 4.15 -12.70
CA GLN A 187 -5.76 4.66 -11.62
C GLN A 187 -6.52 4.75 -10.29
N LYS A 188 -7.78 5.23 -10.35
CA LYS A 188 -8.63 5.34 -9.16
C LYS A 188 -8.89 3.97 -8.54
N GLU A 189 -9.21 2.96 -9.36
CA GLU A 189 -9.40 1.58 -8.91
C GLU A 189 -8.16 1.02 -8.20
N VAL A 190 -6.96 1.21 -8.77
CA VAL A 190 -5.70 0.77 -8.14
C VAL A 190 -5.45 1.48 -6.81
N VAL A 191 -5.71 2.78 -6.73
CA VAL A 191 -5.55 3.55 -5.49
C VAL A 191 -6.55 3.12 -4.41
N GLU A 192 -7.78 2.79 -4.81
CA GLU A 192 -8.86 2.40 -3.90
C GLU A 192 -8.82 0.93 -3.48
N ALA A 193 -8.06 0.09 -4.19
CA ALA A 193 -7.89 -1.34 -3.91
C ALA A 193 -7.25 -1.64 -2.52
N GLY A 194 -6.75 -0.62 -1.82
CA GLY A 194 -6.36 -0.72 -0.41
C GLY A 194 -4.91 -1.12 -0.16
N PHE A 195 -4.15 -1.50 -1.18
CA PHE A 195 -2.73 -1.90 -1.10
C PHE A 195 -1.82 -0.93 -0.35
N PHE A 196 -2.12 0.37 -0.44
CA PHE A 196 -1.25 1.43 0.09
C PHE A 196 -1.62 1.85 1.52
N ARG A 197 -2.56 1.14 2.17
CA ARG A 197 -2.95 1.36 3.56
C ARG A 197 -2.02 0.66 4.54
N ASP A 198 -1.44 -0.47 4.14
CA ASP A 198 -0.53 -1.25 4.98
C ASP A 198 0.85 -0.58 5.13
N PRO A 199 1.51 -0.69 6.30
CA PRO A 199 2.85 -0.14 6.51
C PRO A 199 3.92 -0.83 5.65
N GLU A 200 3.71 -2.12 5.34
CA GLU A 200 4.63 -2.96 4.55
C GLU A 200 4.58 -2.59 3.06
N GLY A 201 3.48 -1.96 2.62
CA GLY A 201 3.25 -1.59 1.22
C GLY A 201 3.07 -2.79 0.29
N VAL A 202 2.95 -2.52 -1.00
CA VAL A 202 2.92 -3.53 -2.06
C VAL A 202 4.24 -3.50 -2.82
N THR A 203 4.72 -4.63 -3.34
CA THR A 203 5.90 -4.64 -4.22
C THR A 203 5.54 -4.17 -5.64
N ILE A 204 6.53 -3.79 -6.44
CA ILE A 204 6.30 -3.44 -7.86
C ILE A 204 5.70 -4.63 -8.63
N ARG A 205 6.13 -5.86 -8.30
CA ARG A 205 5.69 -7.08 -8.97
C ARG A 205 4.23 -7.40 -8.67
N GLU A 206 3.85 -7.36 -7.39
CA GLU A 206 2.46 -7.60 -6.97
C GLU A 206 1.52 -6.52 -7.53
N LEU A 207 1.98 -5.27 -7.59
CA LEU A 207 1.20 -4.19 -8.21
C LEU A 207 1.01 -4.42 -9.72
N ASP A 208 2.06 -4.81 -10.45
CA ASP A 208 1.96 -5.13 -11.88
C ASP A 208 1.03 -6.33 -12.13
N GLU A 209 1.11 -7.36 -11.30
CA GLU A 209 0.23 -8.53 -11.35
C GLU A 209 -1.23 -8.14 -11.11
N PHE A 210 -1.50 -7.38 -10.04
CA PHE A 210 -2.84 -6.86 -9.77
C PHE A 210 -3.39 -6.04 -10.95
N ILE A 211 -2.59 -5.14 -11.52
CA ILE A 211 -3.00 -4.33 -12.67
C ILE A 211 -3.34 -5.24 -13.86
N ARG A 212 -2.55 -6.27 -14.15
CA ARG A 212 -2.81 -7.19 -15.26
C ARG A 212 -4.03 -8.07 -15.06
N GLU A 213 -4.39 -8.38 -13.82
CA GLU A 213 -5.52 -9.26 -13.53
C GLU A 213 -6.84 -8.50 -13.39
N ASN A 214 -6.79 -7.28 -12.83
CA ASN A 214 -7.99 -6.56 -12.41
C ASN A 214 -8.28 -5.34 -13.28
N VAL A 215 -7.25 -4.75 -13.91
CA VAL A 215 -7.36 -3.44 -14.58
C VAL A 215 -7.15 -3.53 -16.09
N MET A 216 -6.08 -4.19 -16.53
CA MET A 216 -5.81 -4.50 -17.94
C MET A 216 -6.35 -5.89 -18.26
N LEU A 217 -7.59 -5.97 -18.73
CA LEU A 217 -8.29 -7.25 -18.85
C LEU A 217 -7.89 -7.97 -20.15
N ASP A 218 -7.31 -9.16 -20.04
CA ASP A 218 -6.80 -9.96 -21.16
C ASP A 218 -7.95 -10.38 -22.10
N LEU A 219 -7.98 -9.82 -23.31
CA LEU A 219 -8.99 -10.13 -24.32
C LEU A 219 -8.81 -11.52 -24.93
N GLY A 220 -7.68 -12.19 -24.70
CA GLY A 220 -7.46 -13.58 -25.07
C GLY A 220 -8.15 -14.56 -24.10
N ALA A 221 -8.31 -14.17 -22.84
CA ALA A 221 -9.02 -14.96 -21.83
C ALA A 221 -10.55 -14.74 -21.83
N ALA A 222 -11.01 -13.66 -22.46
CA ALA A 222 -12.43 -13.30 -22.52
C ALA A 222 -13.28 -14.37 -23.22
N ALA A 223 -14.45 -14.67 -22.65
CA ALA A 223 -15.41 -15.61 -23.24
C ALA A 223 -16.10 -15.09 -24.52
N PHE A 224 -16.14 -13.76 -24.72
CA PHE A 224 -16.75 -13.15 -25.90
C PHE A 224 -15.77 -13.01 -27.07
N LYS A 225 -16.29 -13.06 -28.29
CA LYS A 225 -15.47 -12.79 -29.48
C LYS A 225 -15.22 -11.29 -29.66
N LYS A 226 -14.00 -10.93 -30.06
CA LYS A 226 -13.60 -9.53 -30.24
C LYS A 226 -14.41 -8.81 -31.33
N ASP A 227 -14.91 -9.55 -32.33
CA ASP A 227 -15.69 -9.03 -33.47
C ASP A 227 -17.20 -8.95 -33.21
N ASP A 228 -17.68 -9.48 -32.07
CA ASP A 228 -19.12 -9.49 -31.76
C ASP A 228 -19.62 -8.09 -31.36
N ALA A 229 -20.16 -7.36 -32.35
CA ALA A 229 -20.80 -6.07 -32.15
C ALA A 229 -22.21 -6.17 -31.55
N THR A 230 -22.80 -7.37 -31.49
CA THR A 230 -24.20 -7.58 -31.08
C THR A 230 -24.37 -7.65 -29.57
N LEU A 231 -23.31 -8.00 -28.82
CA LEU A 231 -23.36 -8.10 -27.35
C LEU A 231 -23.73 -6.78 -26.67
N LEU A 232 -23.12 -5.68 -27.12
CA LEU A 232 -23.42 -4.34 -26.65
C LEU A 232 -23.49 -3.39 -27.85
N PRO A 233 -24.66 -3.26 -28.52
CA PRO A 233 -24.79 -2.48 -29.76
C PRO A 233 -24.39 -1.01 -29.63
N LYS A 234 -24.56 -0.41 -28.44
CA LYS A 234 -24.16 0.98 -28.16
C LYS A 234 -22.64 1.19 -28.20
N VAL A 235 -21.86 0.15 -27.90
CA VAL A 235 -20.39 0.23 -27.83
C VAL A 235 -19.75 -0.41 -29.08
N GLY A 236 -20.38 -1.45 -29.62
CA GLY A 236 -19.89 -2.18 -30.79
C GLY A 236 -18.78 -3.18 -30.48
N SER A 237 -18.04 -3.55 -31.52
CA SER A 237 -17.00 -4.57 -31.52
C SER A 237 -15.71 -4.12 -30.84
N CYS A 238 -14.96 -5.05 -30.24
CA CYS A 238 -13.62 -4.77 -29.71
C CYS A 238 -12.55 -4.67 -30.81
N GLN A 239 -12.81 -5.13 -32.05
CA GLN A 239 -11.79 -5.17 -33.09
C GLN A 239 -11.21 -3.79 -33.47
N ALA A 240 -12.05 -2.76 -33.49
CA ALA A 240 -11.65 -1.38 -33.80
C ALA A 240 -11.80 -0.45 -32.58
N CYS A 241 -11.87 -1.02 -31.37
CA CYS A 241 -12.08 -0.25 -30.15
C CYS A 241 -10.81 0.55 -29.79
N SER A 242 -10.96 1.86 -29.58
CA SER A 242 -9.86 2.74 -29.16
C SER A 242 -9.21 2.29 -27.86
N ASP A 243 -9.96 1.66 -26.96
CA ASP A 243 -9.47 1.30 -25.62
C ASP A 243 -8.85 -0.10 -25.59
N ARG A 244 -8.58 -0.68 -26.77
CA ARG A 244 -7.87 -1.94 -26.93
C ARG A 244 -6.40 -1.67 -27.22
N THR A 245 -5.49 -2.24 -26.43
CA THR A 245 -4.04 -2.03 -26.60
C THR A 245 -3.54 -2.45 -27.99
N GLY A 246 -4.10 -3.50 -28.59
CA GLY A 246 -3.78 -3.92 -29.95
C GLY A 246 -4.17 -2.94 -31.07
N THR A 247 -4.94 -1.88 -30.78
CA THR A 247 -5.16 -0.75 -31.72
C THR A 247 -4.18 0.40 -31.54
N GLN A 248 -3.36 0.35 -30.48
CA GLN A 248 -2.41 1.40 -30.10
C GLN A 248 -0.98 0.82 -29.92
N PRO A 249 -0.42 0.15 -30.93
CA PRO A 249 0.83 -0.61 -30.79
C PRO A 249 2.04 0.23 -30.37
N SER A 250 2.07 1.51 -30.76
CA SER A 250 3.14 2.45 -30.38
C SER A 250 3.14 2.79 -28.89
N LEU A 251 1.97 2.79 -28.25
CA LEU A 251 1.82 3.14 -26.82
C LEU A 251 2.04 1.93 -25.89
N PHE A 252 1.92 0.70 -26.42
CA PHE A 252 2.00 -0.54 -25.65
C PHE A 252 3.03 -1.53 -26.23
N ALA A 253 4.12 -1.03 -26.81
CA ALA A 253 5.15 -1.84 -27.45
C ALA A 253 5.82 -2.85 -26.49
N ASP A 254 5.83 -2.57 -25.18
CA ASP A 254 6.35 -3.43 -24.13
C ASP A 254 5.43 -4.63 -23.80
N ILE A 255 4.20 -4.62 -24.28
CA ILE A 255 3.16 -5.61 -23.97
C ILE A 255 2.72 -6.40 -25.24
N ALA A 256 3.39 -6.16 -26.38
CA ALA A 256 2.99 -6.56 -27.74
C ALA A 256 2.56 -8.03 -27.98
N LYS A 257 2.87 -8.97 -27.08
CA LYS A 257 2.44 -10.38 -27.19
C LYS A 257 1.00 -10.63 -26.75
N LYS A 258 0.36 -9.71 -26.02
CA LYS A 258 -1.00 -9.85 -25.48
C LYS A 258 -1.83 -8.59 -25.73
N ASP A 259 -3.15 -8.79 -25.83
CA ASP A 259 -4.11 -7.76 -26.23
C ASP A 259 -5.11 -7.53 -25.10
N TYR A 260 -5.16 -6.31 -24.58
CA TYR A 260 -5.88 -5.99 -23.34
C TYR A 260 -6.97 -4.95 -23.59
N CYS A 261 -8.03 -5.05 -22.80
CA CYS A 261 -9.06 -4.02 -22.67
C CYS A 261 -8.68 -3.08 -21.53
N LEU A 262 -8.66 -1.77 -21.80
CA LEU A 262 -8.38 -0.72 -20.80
C LEU A 262 -9.66 -0.19 -20.12
N ARG A 263 -10.84 -0.70 -20.50
CA ARG A 263 -12.14 -0.26 -19.97
C ARG A 263 -12.84 -1.40 -19.23
N ALA A 264 -12.56 -1.50 -17.93
CA ALA A 264 -13.07 -2.59 -17.08
C ALA A 264 -14.60 -2.68 -17.09
N GLU A 265 -15.31 -1.57 -16.90
CA GLU A 265 -16.78 -1.53 -16.91
C GLU A 265 -17.38 -2.09 -18.20
N CYS A 266 -16.79 -1.75 -19.36
CA CYS A 266 -17.25 -2.26 -20.65
C CYS A 266 -16.94 -3.76 -20.81
N PHE A 267 -15.78 -4.21 -20.36
CA PHE A 267 -15.43 -5.63 -20.41
C PHE A 267 -16.40 -6.46 -19.55
N GLN A 268 -16.65 -6.02 -18.32
CA GLN A 268 -17.60 -6.68 -17.42
C GLN A 268 -19.02 -6.65 -18.00
N ALA A 269 -19.47 -5.52 -18.53
CA ALA A 269 -20.78 -5.43 -19.18
C ALA A 269 -20.92 -6.35 -20.40
N LYS A 270 -19.85 -6.59 -21.17
CA LYS A 270 -19.86 -7.57 -22.27
C LYS A 270 -19.95 -9.01 -21.77
N LEU A 271 -19.26 -9.34 -20.68
CA LEU A 271 -19.39 -10.66 -20.04
C LEU A 271 -20.80 -10.88 -19.47
N ASP A 272 -21.37 -9.88 -18.80
CA ASP A 272 -22.74 -9.93 -18.28
C ASP A 272 -23.78 -10.09 -19.40
N ALA A 273 -23.61 -9.35 -20.50
CA ALA A 273 -24.45 -9.48 -21.68
C ALA A 273 -24.34 -10.88 -22.33
N LEU A 274 -23.13 -11.43 -22.43
CA LEU A 274 -22.90 -12.78 -22.95
C LEU A 274 -23.53 -13.84 -22.04
N LEU A 275 -23.34 -13.72 -20.72
CA LEU A 275 -23.92 -14.62 -19.73
C LEU A 275 -25.44 -14.64 -19.87
N LYS A 276 -26.08 -13.46 -19.90
CA LYS A 276 -27.51 -13.33 -20.08
C LYS A 276 -28.00 -13.95 -21.39
N ARG A 277 -27.34 -13.64 -22.51
CA ARG A 277 -27.68 -14.21 -23.83
C ARG A 277 -27.65 -15.74 -23.82
N ASN A 278 -26.64 -16.32 -23.19
CA ASN A 278 -26.47 -17.78 -23.15
C ASN A 278 -27.41 -18.44 -22.14
N GLN A 279 -27.77 -17.77 -21.04
CA GLN A 279 -28.85 -18.21 -20.14
C GLN A 279 -30.20 -18.26 -20.87
N GLU A 280 -30.53 -17.24 -21.67
CA GLU A 280 -31.75 -17.19 -22.47
C GLU A 280 -31.78 -18.25 -23.58
N GLU A 281 -30.63 -18.55 -24.19
CA GLU A 281 -30.49 -19.67 -25.14
C GLU A 281 -30.76 -21.01 -24.44
N LEU A 282 -30.15 -21.23 -23.28
CA LEU A 282 -30.32 -22.46 -22.50
C LEU A 282 -31.75 -22.64 -22.02
N ALA A 283 -32.39 -21.58 -21.51
CA ALA A 283 -33.78 -21.58 -21.10
C ALA A 283 -34.72 -21.94 -22.27
N ARG A 284 -34.48 -21.39 -23.47
CA ARG A 284 -35.23 -21.75 -24.68
C ARG A 284 -35.02 -23.20 -25.11
N SER A 285 -33.82 -23.75 -24.89
CA SER A 285 -33.51 -25.13 -25.27
C SER A 285 -34.21 -26.18 -24.39
N GLY A 286 -34.61 -25.81 -23.17
CA GLY A 286 -35.28 -26.70 -22.21
C GLY A 286 -34.43 -27.87 -21.69
N LYS A 287 -33.14 -27.95 -22.04
CA LYS A 287 -32.23 -29.02 -21.62
C LYS A 287 -31.60 -28.70 -20.25
N PRO A 288 -31.36 -29.72 -19.40
CA PRO A 288 -30.65 -29.51 -18.14
C PRO A 288 -29.22 -29.04 -18.40
N TYR A 289 -28.79 -28.04 -17.64
CA TYR A 289 -27.43 -27.51 -17.68
C TYR A 289 -26.95 -27.22 -16.26
N LEU A 290 -25.63 -27.20 -16.07
CA LEU A 290 -25.00 -26.82 -14.81
C LEU A 290 -24.46 -25.40 -14.90
N GLN A 291 -24.65 -24.63 -13.84
CA GLN A 291 -23.90 -23.39 -13.65
C GLN A 291 -22.64 -23.73 -12.89
N VAL A 292 -21.48 -23.41 -13.44
CA VAL A 292 -20.19 -23.81 -12.89
C VAL A 292 -19.31 -22.60 -12.63
N MET A 293 -18.48 -22.71 -11.60
CA MET A 293 -17.50 -21.71 -11.23
C MET A 293 -16.12 -22.18 -11.67
N THR A 294 -15.27 -21.28 -12.13
CA THR A 294 -13.88 -21.59 -12.49
C THR A 294 -12.87 -21.05 -11.50
N GLU A 295 -13.26 -20.08 -10.67
CA GLU A 295 -12.37 -19.44 -9.71
C GLU A 295 -12.69 -19.85 -8.27
N TYR A 296 -11.73 -19.60 -7.38
CA TYR A 296 -11.93 -19.69 -5.95
C TYR A 296 -12.64 -18.44 -5.46
N HIS A 297 -13.74 -18.62 -4.72
CA HIS A 297 -14.50 -17.53 -4.12
C HIS A 297 -14.64 -17.76 -2.62
N ASP A 298 -14.48 -16.70 -1.85
CA ASP A 298 -14.77 -16.70 -0.41
C ASP A 298 -16.29 -16.74 -0.12
N THR A 299 -16.66 -16.70 1.16
CA THR A 299 -18.07 -16.80 1.58
C THR A 299 -18.91 -15.61 1.14
N ASP A 300 -18.35 -14.41 1.11
CA ASP A 300 -19.07 -13.18 0.73
C ASP A 300 -19.23 -13.09 -0.78
N GLN A 301 -18.22 -13.52 -1.54
CA GLN A 301 -18.25 -13.62 -3.00
C GLN A 301 -19.26 -14.69 -3.46
N LEU A 302 -19.30 -15.85 -2.79
CA LEU A 302 -20.27 -16.91 -3.07
C LEU A 302 -21.72 -16.44 -2.89
N ALA A 303 -21.99 -15.53 -1.94
CA ALA A 303 -23.33 -15.00 -1.71
C ALA A 303 -23.87 -14.13 -2.86
N LYS A 304 -22.97 -13.56 -3.68
CA LYS A 304 -23.32 -12.69 -4.82
C LYS A 304 -23.60 -13.48 -6.11
N LEU A 305 -23.22 -14.74 -6.16
CA LEU A 305 -23.36 -15.58 -7.34
C LEU A 305 -24.74 -16.25 -7.42
N PRO A 306 -25.17 -16.71 -8.60
CA PRO A 306 -26.44 -17.40 -8.77
C PRO A 306 -26.58 -18.61 -7.83
N LYS A 307 -27.75 -18.75 -7.21
CA LYS A 307 -28.03 -19.89 -6.32
C LYS A 307 -28.00 -21.21 -7.11
N GLY A 308 -27.24 -22.19 -6.61
CA GLY A 308 -27.12 -23.51 -7.22
C GLY A 308 -25.90 -23.69 -8.13
N SER A 309 -25.02 -22.69 -8.24
CA SER A 309 -23.74 -22.84 -8.94
C SER A 309 -22.84 -23.89 -8.27
N VAL A 310 -22.19 -24.70 -9.11
CA VAL A 310 -21.23 -25.73 -8.73
C VAL A 310 -19.85 -25.08 -8.58
N LYS A 311 -19.20 -25.28 -7.43
CA LYS A 311 -17.90 -24.67 -7.13
C LYS A 311 -16.81 -25.23 -8.03
N HIS A 312 -15.72 -24.50 -8.23
CA HIS A 312 -14.66 -24.87 -9.18
C HIS A 312 -13.97 -26.22 -8.91
N PHE A 313 -14.00 -26.73 -7.67
CA PHE A 313 -13.51 -28.08 -7.37
C PHE A 313 -14.56 -29.18 -7.61
N ASP A 314 -15.85 -28.84 -7.61
CA ASP A 314 -16.97 -29.79 -7.65
C ASP A 314 -17.35 -30.25 -9.07
N TRP A 315 -16.53 -29.92 -10.08
CA TRP A 315 -16.74 -30.32 -11.46
C TRP A 315 -15.43 -30.40 -12.24
N THR A 316 -15.45 -31.19 -13.31
CA THR A 316 -14.34 -31.29 -14.26
C THR A 316 -14.85 -31.02 -15.68
N GLU A 317 -14.09 -30.21 -16.44
CA GLU A 317 -14.34 -29.96 -17.86
C GLU A 317 -14.06 -31.24 -18.68
N CYS A 318 -14.97 -31.61 -19.58
CA CYS A 318 -14.88 -32.83 -20.37
C CYS A 318 -15.36 -32.62 -21.81
N ARG A 319 -15.23 -33.64 -22.66
CA ARG A 319 -15.73 -33.58 -24.04
C ARG A 319 -17.22 -33.94 -24.05
N GLN A 320 -17.96 -33.38 -25.02
CA GLN A 320 -19.39 -33.68 -25.21
C GLN A 320 -19.71 -35.19 -25.31
N LYS A 321 -18.76 -35.99 -25.80
CA LYS A 321 -18.93 -37.44 -25.99
C LYS A 321 -18.70 -38.27 -24.73
N ASP A 322 -18.19 -37.66 -23.65
CA ASP A 322 -17.84 -38.38 -22.44
C ASP A 322 -19.11 -38.75 -21.65
N LYS A 323 -19.10 -39.93 -21.01
CA LYS A 323 -20.25 -40.40 -20.22
C LYS A 323 -20.53 -39.46 -19.05
N GLY A 324 -21.76 -38.99 -18.92
CA GLY A 324 -22.18 -38.05 -17.87
C GLY A 324 -21.84 -36.59 -18.18
N ALA A 325 -21.42 -36.26 -19.40
CA ALA A 325 -21.21 -34.87 -19.81
C ALA A 325 -22.53 -34.09 -19.85
N VAL A 326 -22.58 -32.99 -19.11
CA VAL A 326 -23.70 -32.05 -19.08
C VAL A 326 -23.19 -30.69 -19.60
N ARG A 327 -24.07 -29.95 -20.28
CA ARG A 327 -23.75 -28.60 -20.73
C ARG A 327 -23.55 -27.71 -19.51
N CYS A 328 -22.43 -26.99 -19.46
CA CYS A 328 -22.04 -26.15 -18.35
C CYS A 328 -21.94 -24.70 -18.81
N LEU A 329 -22.45 -23.78 -18.00
CA LEU A 329 -22.33 -22.34 -18.18
C LEU A 329 -21.45 -21.77 -17.08
N VAL A 330 -20.32 -21.16 -17.48
CA VAL A 330 -19.41 -20.50 -16.54
C VAL A 330 -20.03 -19.19 -16.06
N VAL A 331 -20.12 -18.99 -14.75
CA VAL A 331 -20.81 -17.82 -14.15
C VAL A 331 -19.87 -16.77 -13.55
N ASP A 332 -18.57 -17.03 -13.49
CA ASP A 332 -17.56 -16.19 -12.83
C ASP A 332 -16.31 -15.98 -13.70
N GLY A 333 -15.44 -15.06 -13.26
CA GLY A 333 -14.15 -14.81 -13.88
C GLY A 333 -14.18 -14.23 -15.30
N PRO A 334 -13.03 -14.23 -16.01
CA PRO A 334 -12.93 -13.78 -17.40
C PRO A 334 -13.62 -14.74 -18.39
N GLY A 335 -13.83 -15.99 -17.97
CA GLY A 335 -14.59 -17.01 -18.68
C GLY A 335 -16.10 -16.87 -18.55
N ARG A 336 -16.61 -15.88 -17.81
CA ARG A 336 -18.03 -15.68 -17.55
C ARG A 336 -18.86 -15.61 -18.83
N GLY A 337 -19.92 -16.41 -18.88
CA GLY A 337 -20.76 -16.59 -20.07
C GLY A 337 -20.26 -17.66 -21.04
N ARG A 338 -19.06 -18.25 -20.85
CA ARG A 338 -18.56 -19.35 -21.70
C ARG A 338 -19.45 -20.59 -21.52
N MET A 339 -19.79 -21.20 -22.65
CA MET A 339 -20.44 -22.50 -22.71
C MET A 339 -19.40 -23.60 -22.85
N THR A 340 -19.48 -24.62 -22.00
CA THR A 340 -18.61 -25.80 -22.07
C THR A 340 -19.37 -27.09 -21.74
N TRP A 341 -18.68 -28.23 -21.74
CA TRP A 341 -19.18 -29.52 -21.27
C TRP A 341 -18.40 -29.93 -20.03
N GLY A 342 -19.12 -30.43 -19.02
CA GLY A 342 -18.52 -30.80 -17.75
C GLY A 342 -19.32 -31.88 -17.05
N LYS A 343 -18.69 -32.53 -16.08
CA LYS A 343 -19.33 -33.49 -15.19
C LYS A 343 -19.20 -32.98 -13.76
N LYS A 344 -20.25 -33.15 -12.96
CA LYS A 344 -20.18 -32.86 -11.53
C LYS A 344 -19.43 -33.99 -10.85
N ASP A 345 -18.40 -33.66 -10.08
CA ASP A 345 -17.62 -34.65 -9.35
C ASP A 345 -18.33 -34.92 -8.02
N GLU A 346 -18.94 -36.11 -7.87
CA GLU A 346 -19.65 -36.52 -6.65
C GLU A 346 -18.72 -36.66 -5.43
N GLN A 347 -17.40 -36.72 -5.65
CA GLN A 347 -16.36 -36.74 -4.62
C GLN A 347 -15.32 -35.66 -4.88
N SER A 348 -15.75 -34.40 -4.88
CA SER A 348 -14.84 -33.27 -4.75
C SER A 348 -14.73 -32.89 -3.27
N GLY A 349 -13.61 -33.29 -2.68
CA GLY A 349 -13.28 -33.02 -1.30
C GLY A 349 -12.24 -34.02 -0.87
N TYR A 350 -11.02 -33.55 -0.64
CA TYR A 350 -9.98 -34.37 -0.03
C TYR A 350 -10.55 -35.02 1.24
N GLN A 351 -10.69 -36.35 1.21
CA GLN A 351 -11.07 -37.11 2.38
C GLN A 351 -9.79 -37.54 3.09
N PRO A 352 -9.47 -36.96 4.26
CA PRO A 352 -8.27 -37.36 4.99
C PRO A 352 -8.35 -38.85 5.30
N SER A 353 -7.26 -39.55 5.00
CA SER A 353 -7.07 -40.95 5.33
C SER A 353 -7.27 -41.18 6.84
N PRO A 354 -7.54 -42.43 7.27
CA PRO A 354 -7.60 -42.76 8.70
C PRO A 354 -6.35 -42.28 9.48
N SER A 355 -5.18 -42.33 8.85
CA SER A 355 -3.92 -41.81 9.40
C SER A 355 -3.93 -40.29 9.56
N GLU A 356 -4.42 -39.55 8.56
CA GLU A 356 -4.50 -38.09 8.59
C GLU A 356 -5.56 -37.60 9.58
N LYS A 357 -6.69 -38.31 9.69
CA LYS A 357 -7.70 -38.08 10.73
C LYS A 357 -7.12 -38.31 12.12
N ALA A 358 -6.43 -39.43 12.35
CA ALA A 358 -5.77 -39.71 13.62
C ALA A 358 -4.70 -38.67 13.97
N ALA A 359 -3.94 -38.19 12.98
CA ALA A 359 -2.96 -37.13 13.15
C ALA A 359 -3.60 -35.76 13.47
N ALA A 360 -4.72 -35.42 12.82
CA ALA A 360 -5.50 -34.21 13.13
C ALA A 360 -6.10 -34.27 14.54
N ASP A 361 -6.68 -35.41 14.93
CA ASP A 361 -7.21 -35.63 16.27
C ASP A 361 -6.12 -35.59 17.34
N LYS A 362 -4.91 -36.06 17.02
CA LYS A 362 -3.74 -35.89 17.89
C LYS A 362 -3.37 -34.42 18.03
N ARG A 363 -3.23 -33.66 16.93
CA ARG A 363 -2.94 -32.22 16.96
C ARG A 363 -3.97 -31.43 17.77
N ARG A 364 -5.26 -31.70 17.58
CA ARG A 364 -6.35 -31.07 18.36
C ARG A 364 -6.23 -31.34 19.86
N ARG A 365 -5.93 -32.58 20.24
CA ARG A 365 -5.70 -32.95 21.66
C ARG A 365 -4.47 -32.25 22.23
N ASP A 366 -3.40 -32.14 21.44
CA ASP A 366 -2.15 -31.48 21.85
C ASP A 366 -2.37 -29.97 22.04
N VAL A 367 -3.06 -29.30 21.11
CA VAL A 367 -3.45 -27.88 21.21
C VAL A 367 -4.33 -27.65 22.45
N LYS A 368 -5.36 -28.49 22.64
CA LYS A 368 -6.25 -28.40 23.81
C LYS A 368 -5.48 -28.55 25.13
N THR A 369 -4.54 -29.49 25.19
CA THR A 369 -3.70 -29.72 26.36
C THR A 369 -2.76 -28.55 26.61
N LYS A 370 -2.09 -28.05 25.56
CA LYS A 370 -1.17 -26.91 25.66
C LYS A 370 -1.89 -25.65 26.15
N ARG A 371 -3.06 -25.35 25.56
CA ARG A 371 -3.90 -24.23 25.99
C ARG A 371 -4.33 -24.35 27.46
N ALA A 372 -4.74 -25.54 27.90
CA ALA A 372 -5.12 -25.77 29.30
C ALA A 372 -3.95 -25.60 30.28
N VAL A 373 -2.73 -25.98 29.87
CA VAL A 373 -1.52 -25.75 30.66
C VAL A 373 -1.21 -24.26 30.75
N LEU A 374 -1.20 -23.55 29.62
CA LEU A 374 -0.92 -22.11 29.60
C LEU A 374 -1.95 -21.30 30.38
N LEU A 375 -3.23 -21.63 30.31
CA LEU A 375 -4.28 -20.97 31.11
C LEU A 375 -4.03 -21.14 32.62
N LYS A 376 -3.64 -22.33 33.07
CA LYS A 376 -3.32 -22.57 34.48
C LYS A 376 -2.07 -21.83 34.95
N ILE A 377 -1.04 -21.73 34.09
CA ILE A 377 0.17 -20.94 34.38
C ILE A 377 -0.17 -19.46 34.42
N TYR A 378 -0.98 -18.99 33.47
CA TYR A 378 -1.51 -17.63 33.46
C TYR A 378 -2.26 -17.33 34.76
N ASP A 379 -3.18 -18.19 35.20
CA ASP A 379 -3.92 -18.00 36.45
C ASP A 379 -2.97 -17.92 37.67
N LEU A 380 -1.92 -18.74 37.71
CA LEU A 380 -0.91 -18.73 38.75
C LEU A 380 -0.08 -17.43 38.75
N VAL A 381 0.34 -16.97 37.57
CA VAL A 381 1.10 -15.72 37.36
C VAL A 381 0.25 -14.52 37.80
N ILE A 382 -1.01 -14.46 37.35
CA ILE A 382 -1.95 -13.40 37.72
C ILE A 382 -2.20 -13.40 39.23
N ALA A 383 -2.43 -14.56 39.86
CA ALA A 383 -2.64 -14.66 41.30
C ALA A 383 -1.43 -14.16 42.12
N LYS A 384 -0.21 -14.40 41.65
CA LYS A 384 1.01 -13.87 42.28
C LYS A 384 1.22 -12.37 42.01
N LEU A 385 0.87 -11.89 40.82
CA LEU A 385 0.96 -10.48 40.46
C LEU A 385 0.09 -9.60 41.36
N VAL A 386 -1.10 -10.05 41.74
CA VAL A 386 -1.98 -9.33 42.68
C VAL A 386 -1.23 -8.95 43.96
N ASN A 387 -0.36 -9.83 44.47
CA ASN A 387 0.39 -9.61 45.71
C ASN A 387 1.64 -8.72 45.54
N VAL A 388 2.03 -8.41 44.31
CA VAL A 388 3.20 -7.57 43.98
C VAL A 388 2.80 -6.13 43.67
N LEU A 389 1.53 -5.90 43.29
CA LEU A 389 1.05 -4.63 42.74
C LEU A 389 0.84 -3.50 43.77
N GLU A 390 1.18 -3.69 45.04
CA GLU A 390 1.17 -2.61 46.03
C GLU A 390 2.54 -1.91 46.10
N LYS A 391 2.78 -0.87 45.27
CA LYS A 391 3.76 0.21 45.57
C LYS A 391 3.95 1.35 44.54
N HIS A 392 2.98 1.70 43.70
CA HIS A 392 3.19 2.81 42.75
C HIS A 392 2.02 3.80 42.63
N GLU A 393 2.32 5.08 42.84
CA GLU A 393 1.44 6.24 42.74
C GLU A 393 1.42 6.79 41.31
N LEU A 394 0.72 6.13 40.39
CA LEU A 394 0.37 6.75 39.09
C LEU A 394 -1.02 7.40 39.18
N PRO A 395 -1.24 8.57 38.56
CA PRO A 395 -2.57 9.17 38.52
C PRO A 395 -3.59 8.21 37.89
N ILE A 396 -4.75 8.06 38.54
CA ILE A 396 -5.79 7.12 38.11
C ILE A 396 -6.25 7.37 36.66
N ASP A 397 -6.29 8.63 36.24
CA ASP A 397 -6.68 9.02 34.87
C ASP A 397 -5.71 8.44 33.81
N VAL A 398 -4.41 8.41 34.11
CA VAL A 398 -3.40 7.83 33.22
C VAL A 398 -3.60 6.32 33.10
N LEU A 399 -3.88 5.65 34.22
CA LEU A 399 -4.15 4.22 34.25
C LEU A 399 -5.45 3.87 33.50
N GLN A 400 -6.49 4.69 33.63
CA GLN A 400 -7.74 4.53 32.89
C GLN A 400 -7.54 4.70 31.38
N VAL A 401 -6.71 5.64 30.93
CA VAL A 401 -6.36 5.82 29.51
C VAL A 401 -5.65 4.57 28.96
N ILE A 402 -4.65 4.07 29.69
CA ILE A 402 -3.90 2.87 29.28
C ILE A 402 -4.82 1.65 29.26
N ALA A 403 -5.62 1.44 30.31
CA ALA A 403 -6.56 0.32 30.39
C ALA A 403 -7.60 0.37 29.26
N ARG A 404 -8.15 1.55 28.96
CA ARG A 404 -9.07 1.75 27.82
C ARG A 404 -8.40 1.38 26.49
N HIS A 405 -7.18 1.84 26.26
CA HIS A 405 -6.46 1.55 25.01
C HIS A 405 -6.15 0.04 24.88
N SER A 406 -5.74 -0.60 25.98
CA SER A 406 -5.51 -2.04 26.02
C SER A 406 -6.80 -2.83 25.69
N TRP A 407 -7.95 -2.44 26.27
CA TRP A 407 -9.24 -3.10 26.02
C TRP A 407 -9.71 -3.01 24.56
N GLU A 408 -9.47 -1.86 23.93
CA GLU A 408 -9.81 -1.62 22.53
C GLU A 408 -9.02 -2.52 21.57
N ARG A 409 -7.78 -2.87 21.92
CA ARG A 409 -6.90 -3.72 21.10
C ARG A 409 -7.12 -5.21 21.30
N LEU A 410 -7.85 -5.61 22.34
CA LEU A 410 -8.14 -7.02 22.59
C LEU A 410 -9.15 -7.58 21.59
N GLU A 411 -8.93 -8.81 21.14
CA GLU A 411 -9.92 -9.55 20.37
C GLU A 411 -11.13 -9.95 21.24
N ASP A 412 -12.28 -10.16 20.61
CA ASP A 412 -13.55 -10.47 21.29
C ASP A 412 -13.47 -11.69 22.21
N ARG A 413 -12.70 -12.72 21.84
CA ARG A 413 -12.49 -13.91 22.69
C ARG A 413 -11.71 -13.60 23.97
N HIS A 414 -10.73 -12.68 23.90
CA HIS A 414 -9.94 -12.26 25.05
C HIS A 414 -10.76 -11.37 25.98
N ARG A 415 -11.60 -10.49 25.41
CA ARG A 415 -12.59 -9.71 26.17
C ARG A 415 -13.53 -10.61 26.96
N VAL A 416 -14.07 -11.66 26.34
CA VAL A 416 -14.93 -12.65 27.03
C VAL A 416 -14.19 -13.36 28.15
N ALA A 417 -12.94 -13.78 27.93
CA ALA A 417 -12.14 -14.48 28.94
C ALA A 417 -11.85 -13.59 30.15
N MET A 418 -11.41 -12.35 29.91
CA MET A 418 -11.14 -11.37 30.98
C MET A 418 -12.41 -10.99 31.73
N ALA A 419 -13.52 -10.76 31.03
CA ALA A 419 -14.78 -10.40 31.67
C ALA A 419 -15.31 -11.54 32.57
N LYS A 420 -15.13 -12.81 32.18
CA LYS A 420 -15.45 -13.95 33.04
C LYS A 420 -14.54 -14.03 34.26
N ALA A 421 -13.24 -13.80 34.09
CA ALA A 421 -12.28 -13.79 35.19
C ALA A 421 -12.56 -12.66 36.19
N GLY A 422 -13.03 -11.50 35.69
CA GLY A 422 -13.46 -10.36 36.50
C GLY A 422 -14.89 -10.49 37.07
N GLY A 423 -15.60 -11.58 36.80
CA GLY A 423 -16.97 -11.81 37.31
C GLY A 423 -18.03 -10.90 36.70
N TRP A 424 -17.83 -10.38 35.48
CA TRP A 424 -18.76 -9.45 34.85
C TRP A 424 -19.97 -10.17 34.23
N ASP A 425 -21.15 -9.59 34.41
CA ASP A 425 -22.39 -10.10 33.83
C ASP A 425 -22.36 -10.06 32.30
N LYS A 426 -22.98 -11.06 31.67
CA LYS A 426 -23.09 -11.12 30.20
C LYS A 426 -23.89 -9.92 29.66
N PRO A 427 -23.43 -9.23 28.60
CA PRO A 427 -24.16 -8.13 28.02
C PRO A 427 -25.52 -8.57 27.48
N LYS A 428 -26.57 -7.79 27.78
CA LYS A 428 -27.97 -8.08 27.39
C LYS A 428 -28.26 -7.87 25.90
N LYS A 429 -27.41 -7.12 25.18
CA LYS A 429 -27.52 -6.86 23.73
C LYS A 429 -26.17 -7.02 23.05
N GLY A 430 -26.15 -7.57 21.84
CA GLY A 430 -25.00 -7.48 20.94
C GLY A 430 -24.77 -6.04 20.49
N SER A 431 -23.58 -5.74 19.98
CA SER A 431 -23.26 -4.42 19.46
C SER A 431 -24.06 -4.14 18.18
N ALA A 432 -24.27 -2.86 17.85
CA ALA A 432 -24.94 -2.44 16.62
C ALA A 432 -24.23 -2.91 15.32
N TYR A 433 -22.99 -3.38 15.44
CA TYR A 433 -22.14 -3.84 14.33
C TYR A 433 -21.85 -5.35 14.38
N GLY A 434 -22.72 -6.14 15.03
CA GLY A 434 -22.61 -7.61 15.03
C GLY A 434 -21.63 -8.20 16.06
N GLY A 435 -21.10 -7.37 16.97
CA GLY A 435 -20.24 -7.82 18.07
C GLY A 435 -21.02 -8.40 19.24
N ASN A 436 -20.34 -9.16 20.10
CA ASN A 436 -20.92 -9.82 21.27
C ASN A 436 -21.21 -8.89 22.47
N GLY A 437 -21.09 -7.56 22.30
CA GLY A 437 -21.44 -6.51 23.27
C GLY A 437 -20.42 -6.29 24.41
N TRP A 438 -19.38 -7.13 24.50
CA TRP A 438 -18.38 -7.03 25.56
C TRP A 438 -17.50 -5.80 25.41
N ARG A 439 -17.19 -5.38 24.18
CA ARG A 439 -16.39 -4.19 23.90
C ARG A 439 -16.99 -2.95 24.58
N GLU A 440 -18.27 -2.66 24.30
CA GLU A 440 -18.97 -1.50 24.86
C GLU A 440 -19.19 -1.60 26.37
N GLN A 441 -19.35 -2.81 26.90
CA GLN A 441 -19.50 -3.03 28.33
C GLN A 441 -18.20 -2.74 29.09
N GLY A 442 -17.05 -3.22 28.60
CA GLY A 442 -15.78 -2.95 29.27
C GLY A 442 -15.42 -1.46 29.28
N LEU A 443 -15.71 -0.72 28.20
CA LEU A 443 -15.50 0.73 28.17
C LEU A 443 -16.33 1.50 29.21
N ARG A 444 -17.47 0.95 29.62
CA ARG A 444 -18.31 1.53 30.68
C ARG A 444 -17.83 1.17 32.08
N MET A 445 -17.27 -0.02 32.27
CA MET A 445 -16.87 -0.52 33.60
C MET A 445 -15.45 -0.07 34.00
N LEU A 446 -14.56 0.16 33.02
CA LEU A 446 -13.17 0.55 33.29
C LEU A 446 -13.00 1.85 34.11
N PRO A 447 -13.82 2.90 33.93
CA PRO A 447 -13.74 4.09 34.78
C PRO A 447 -14.08 3.86 36.26
N ASP A 448 -14.88 2.83 36.56
CA ASP A 448 -15.34 2.53 37.92
C ASP A 448 -14.35 1.64 38.70
N LEU A 449 -13.27 1.20 38.06
CA LEU A 449 -12.26 0.35 38.69
C LEU A 449 -11.29 1.16 39.55
N GLU A 450 -10.98 0.61 40.73
CA GLU A 450 -9.95 1.16 41.61
C GLU A 450 -8.54 0.98 41.00
N GLN A 451 -7.57 1.78 41.47
CA GLN A 451 -6.20 1.76 40.97
C GLN A 451 -5.57 0.36 40.93
N ASN A 452 -5.73 -0.44 41.99
CA ASN A 452 -5.22 -1.81 42.05
C ASN A 452 -5.91 -2.74 41.02
N GLN A 453 -7.21 -2.53 40.80
CA GLN A 453 -7.98 -3.28 39.82
C GLN A 453 -7.57 -2.92 38.38
N LEU A 454 -7.24 -1.65 38.13
CA LEU A 454 -6.70 -1.19 36.84
C LEU A 454 -5.32 -1.79 36.56
N PHE A 455 -4.43 -1.86 37.54
CA PHE A 455 -3.13 -2.52 37.38
C PHE A 455 -3.27 -4.00 37.05
N LEU A 456 -4.12 -4.71 37.80
CA LEU A 456 -4.40 -6.12 37.53
C LEU A 456 -5.00 -6.32 36.14
N PHE A 457 -5.95 -5.47 35.76
CA PHE A 457 -6.58 -5.50 34.44
C PHE A 457 -5.55 -5.30 33.31
N MET A 458 -4.64 -4.34 33.45
CA MET A 458 -3.60 -4.11 32.43
C MET A 458 -2.64 -5.29 32.31
N ALA A 459 -2.24 -5.89 33.42
CA ALA A 459 -1.39 -7.09 33.42
C ALA A 459 -2.11 -8.29 32.76
N GLN A 460 -3.40 -8.47 33.05
CA GLN A 460 -4.23 -9.48 32.40
C GLN A 460 -4.37 -9.22 30.89
N ALA A 461 -4.63 -7.97 30.49
CA ALA A 461 -4.76 -7.60 29.08
C ALA A 461 -3.46 -7.83 28.29
N ALA A 462 -2.30 -7.59 28.90
CA ALA A 462 -1.01 -7.84 28.28
C ALA A 462 -0.73 -9.35 28.12
N LEU A 463 -1.11 -10.17 29.09
CA LEU A 463 -0.76 -11.60 29.13
C LEU A 463 -1.81 -12.52 28.50
N ILE A 464 -3.08 -12.12 28.40
CA ILE A 464 -4.15 -13.03 27.94
C ILE A 464 -3.91 -13.56 26.53
N GLY A 465 -3.25 -12.77 25.66
CA GLY A 465 -2.89 -13.17 24.31
C GLY A 465 -1.89 -14.33 24.26
N THR A 466 -1.04 -14.50 25.27
CA THR A 466 -0.07 -15.61 25.32
C THR A 466 -0.73 -16.97 25.55
N THR A 467 -2.00 -16.97 25.98
CA THR A 467 -2.79 -18.20 26.18
C THR A 467 -3.44 -18.68 24.88
N ASP A 468 -3.36 -17.89 23.81
CA ASP A 468 -3.91 -18.28 22.53
C ASP A 468 -3.00 -19.29 21.83
N VAL A 469 -3.58 -20.44 21.49
CA VAL A 469 -2.88 -21.52 20.80
C VAL A 469 -3.87 -22.15 19.85
N ASN A 470 -3.48 -22.29 18.59
CA ASN A 470 -4.25 -23.01 17.58
C ASN A 470 -3.36 -24.01 16.82
N GLU A 471 -3.92 -24.70 15.83
CA GLU A 471 -3.21 -25.74 15.08
C GLU A 471 -2.01 -25.21 14.26
N TYR A 472 -2.02 -23.91 13.92
CA TYR A 472 -1.01 -23.25 13.07
C TYR A 472 -0.10 -22.29 13.85
N TRP A 473 -0.56 -21.83 15.02
CA TRP A 473 0.16 -20.90 15.87
C TRP A 473 0.37 -21.50 17.26
N PRO A 474 1.61 -21.87 17.62
CA PRO A 474 1.87 -22.56 18.88
C PRO A 474 1.75 -21.66 20.12
N GLY A 475 1.42 -20.38 19.97
CA GLY A 475 1.45 -19.39 21.06
C GLY A 475 2.83 -18.75 21.20
N ASP A 476 2.89 -17.43 21.35
CA ASP A 476 4.08 -16.74 21.84
C ASP A 476 4.03 -16.72 23.37
N THR A 477 4.89 -17.52 24.01
CA THR A 477 4.95 -17.65 25.47
C THR A 477 5.89 -16.66 26.10
N LYS A 478 6.69 -15.89 25.33
CA LYS A 478 7.81 -15.08 25.83
C LYS A 478 7.42 -14.14 26.97
N ASP A 479 6.30 -13.44 26.83
CA ASP A 479 5.82 -12.49 27.84
C ASP A 479 5.38 -13.20 29.11
N LEU A 480 4.77 -14.38 28.98
CA LEU A 480 4.41 -15.23 30.12
C LEU A 480 5.65 -15.80 30.81
N GLU A 481 6.69 -16.19 30.07
CA GLU A 481 7.96 -16.66 30.66
C GLU A 481 8.71 -15.52 31.37
N LEU A 482 8.62 -14.31 30.83
CA LEU A 482 9.20 -13.12 31.44
C LEU A 482 8.49 -12.80 32.77
N ALA A 483 7.16 -12.79 32.77
CA ALA A 483 6.36 -12.59 33.98
C ALA A 483 6.60 -13.70 35.02
N ALA A 484 6.66 -14.96 34.59
CA ALA A 484 6.94 -16.08 35.47
C ALA A 484 8.32 -16.00 36.12
N ARG A 485 9.36 -15.62 35.35
CA ARG A 485 10.71 -15.39 35.89
C ARG A 485 10.74 -14.27 36.93
N ALA A 486 10.08 -13.15 36.65
CA ALA A 486 9.99 -12.02 37.60
C ALA A 486 9.31 -12.42 38.93
N LEU A 487 8.42 -13.41 38.91
CA LEU A 487 7.67 -13.89 40.07
C LEU A 487 8.25 -15.17 40.69
N ASN A 488 9.47 -15.56 40.30
CA ASN A 488 10.14 -16.79 40.74
C ASN A 488 9.26 -18.04 40.57
N ILE A 489 8.58 -18.16 39.42
CA ILE A 489 7.79 -19.33 39.03
C ILE A 489 8.62 -20.17 38.05
N ASP A 490 8.97 -21.40 38.41
CA ASP A 490 9.52 -22.37 37.46
C ASP A 490 8.42 -22.92 36.56
N MET A 491 8.28 -22.32 35.38
CA MET A 491 7.26 -22.75 34.42
C MET A 491 7.44 -24.19 33.96
N LYS A 492 8.67 -24.70 33.81
CA LYS A 492 8.88 -26.06 33.30
C LYS A 492 8.41 -27.09 34.32
N ALA A 493 8.72 -26.86 35.60
CA ALA A 493 8.22 -27.70 36.69
C ALA A 493 6.69 -27.67 36.77
N GLU A 494 6.11 -26.48 36.64
CA GLU A 494 4.67 -26.27 36.73
C GLU A 494 3.90 -26.87 35.53
N GLU A 495 4.43 -26.72 34.31
CA GLU A 495 3.91 -27.40 33.13
C GLU A 495 3.88 -28.92 33.32
N ALA A 496 4.96 -29.51 33.86
CA ALA A 496 5.06 -30.94 34.09
C ALA A 496 4.02 -31.40 35.13
N ARG A 497 3.83 -30.64 36.21
CA ARG A 497 2.83 -30.88 37.25
C ARG A 497 1.41 -30.84 36.66
N ILE A 498 1.07 -29.78 35.94
CA ILE A 498 -0.25 -29.58 35.35
C ILE A 498 -0.56 -30.67 34.31
N ARG A 499 0.40 -31.03 33.45
CA ARG A 499 0.23 -32.13 32.48
C ARG A 499 -0.05 -33.45 33.19
N LYS A 500 0.58 -33.71 34.34
CA LYS A 500 0.32 -34.91 35.16
C LYS A 500 -1.10 -34.89 35.74
N GLU A 501 -1.58 -33.75 36.20
CA GLU A 501 -2.97 -33.60 36.69
C GLU A 501 -4.00 -33.81 35.57
N LEU A 502 -3.79 -33.20 34.41
CA LEU A 502 -4.70 -33.34 33.26
C LEU A 502 -4.75 -34.81 32.79
N LYS A 503 -3.61 -35.50 32.79
CA LYS A 503 -3.55 -36.95 32.50
C LYS A 503 -4.30 -37.79 33.55
N LYS A 504 -4.25 -37.42 34.82
CA LYS A 504 -5.03 -38.10 35.88
C LYS A 504 -6.54 -37.87 35.71
N LYS A 505 -6.97 -36.63 35.45
CA LYS A 505 -8.38 -36.28 35.20
C LYS A 505 -8.96 -36.88 33.92
N ALA A 506 -8.13 -37.23 32.93
CA ALA A 506 -8.58 -37.92 31.72
C ALA A 506 -8.69 -39.44 31.86
N LYS A 507 -8.16 -40.02 32.96
CA LYS A 507 -8.19 -41.45 33.28
C LYS A 507 -9.25 -41.82 34.32
N ALA A 508 -9.64 -40.87 35.17
CA ALA A 508 -10.80 -40.93 36.04
C ALA A 508 -12.04 -40.49 35.25
#